data_AF-A0A372QXV1-F1
#
_entry.id   AF-A0A372QXV1-F1
#
_cell.length_a   1.000
_cell.length_b   1.000
_cell.length_c   1.000
_cell.angle_alpha   90.00
_cell.angle_beta   90.00
_cell.angle_gamma   90.00
#
_symmetry.space_group_name_H-M   'P 1'
#
loop_
_entity.id
_entity.type
_entity.pdbx_description
1 polymer ?
#
loop_
_entity_poly.entity_id
_entity_poly.type
_entity_poly.pdbx_seq_one_letter_code
_entity_poly.pdbx_strand_id
1 'polypeptide(L)'
;MIRILLFSLAVPSRNTELKDEDNEDDLRMYADANPLENQRLASQIESLKFAIRYLRAENSHLKGKDALNALDWHLQPKRRRALRDQSEGELLKSVASEAKSLLKDFRTVSASPRIIDLTKTLENQKQWRPLKKTSEYQYQVQQSVMYTLQQRSNELKLKLRQLGKNNLHKPLKNDGNVIKPSIVGRIRLPVLNSNTVSSHPLSHNIKLKNPSDFEKIHTIFVN
;
A
#
# COMPACT_ATOMS: atom_id res chain seq x y z
N MET A 1 -13.78 22.79 -0.45
CA MET A 1 -13.67 24.26 -0.35
C MET A 1 -13.34 24.59 1.11
N ILE A 2 -12.06 24.69 1.45
CA ILE A 2 -11.60 24.84 2.85
C ILE A 2 -11.20 26.31 3.05
N ARG A 3 -11.95 27.02 3.90
CA ARG A 3 -11.65 28.37 4.38
C ARG A 3 -10.51 28.28 5.39
N ILE A 4 -9.35 28.87 5.05
CA ILE A 4 -8.26 29.10 6.00
C ILE A 4 -8.54 30.45 6.66
N LEU A 5 -8.84 30.43 7.96
CA LEU A 5 -8.96 31.63 8.80
C LEU A 5 -7.56 32.17 9.07
N LEU A 6 -7.24 33.33 8.48
CA LEU A 6 -6.06 34.13 8.82
C LEU A 6 -6.31 34.83 10.16
N PHE A 7 -5.73 34.29 11.24
CA PHE A 7 -5.61 35.00 12.50
C PHE A 7 -4.55 36.09 12.36
N SER A 8 -5.01 37.34 12.29
CA SER A 8 -4.16 38.53 12.35
C SER A 8 -3.80 38.80 13.81
N LEU A 9 -2.55 38.57 14.20
CA LEU A 9 -2.02 39.00 15.51
C LEU A 9 -1.64 40.48 15.39
N ALA A 10 -2.50 41.34 15.94
CA ALA A 10 -2.26 42.77 16.07
C ALA A 10 -1.05 43.04 16.98
N VAL A 11 -0.14 43.90 16.52
CA VAL A 11 0.95 44.47 17.31
C VAL A 11 0.48 45.83 17.84
N PRO A 12 0.58 46.14 19.15
CA PRO A 12 0.22 47.46 19.66
C PRO A 12 1.33 48.49 19.36
N SER A 13 1.00 49.53 18.60
CA SER A 13 1.85 50.73 18.48
C SER A 13 1.74 51.60 19.73
N ARG A 14 2.89 51.95 20.33
CA ARG A 14 2.99 53.00 21.35
C ARG A 14 2.90 54.36 20.65
N ASN A 15 1.93 55.16 21.06
CA ASN A 15 1.80 56.56 20.68
C ASN A 15 2.83 57.39 21.44
N THR A 16 3.62 58.20 20.72
CA THR A 16 4.34 59.33 21.29
C THR A 16 3.70 60.60 20.75
N GLU A 17 3.07 61.35 21.64
CA GLU A 17 2.55 62.70 21.45
C GLU A 17 3.70 63.66 21.15
N LEU A 18 3.60 64.47 20.09
CA LEU A 18 4.24 65.77 20.00
C LEU A 18 3.29 66.75 19.30
N LYS A 19 3.19 67.93 19.91
CA LYS A 19 2.27 69.04 19.68
C LYS A 19 2.45 69.71 18.31
N ASP A 20 1.32 70.21 17.80
CA ASP A 20 1.23 71.18 16.71
C ASP A 20 1.88 72.51 17.11
N GLU A 21 2.79 73.02 16.27
CA GLU A 21 3.12 74.45 16.16
C GLU A 21 3.45 74.70 14.67
N ASP A 22 2.79 75.71 14.13
CA ASP A 22 2.71 76.08 12.72
C ASP A 22 4.08 76.30 12.06
N ASN A 23 4.33 75.65 10.90
CA ASN A 23 5.29 76.08 9.88
C ASN A 23 5.05 75.29 8.58
N GLU A 24 3.88 75.50 7.96
CA GLU A 24 3.47 74.91 6.67
C GLU A 24 4.06 75.62 5.43
N ASP A 25 5.18 76.33 5.57
CA ASP A 25 5.81 77.02 4.43
C ASP A 25 7.28 76.64 4.17
N ASP A 26 7.88 75.72 4.93
CA ASP A 26 9.27 75.30 4.71
C ASP A 26 9.43 73.87 4.15
N LEU A 27 8.31 73.14 3.92
CA LEU A 27 8.32 71.76 3.42
C LEU A 27 8.12 71.65 1.90
N ARG A 28 8.49 72.68 1.13
CA ARG A 28 8.46 72.65 -0.34
C ARG A 28 9.85 72.69 -1.01
N MET A 29 10.93 72.67 -0.24
CA MET A 29 12.30 72.81 -0.77
C MET A 29 13.20 71.56 -0.64
N TYR A 30 12.61 70.36 -0.56
CA TYR A 30 13.35 69.08 -0.73
C TYR A 30 12.64 68.09 -1.68
N ALA A 31 11.80 68.58 -2.58
CA ALA A 31 11.21 67.75 -3.64
C ALA A 31 12.16 67.56 -4.84
N ASP A 32 13.47 67.47 -4.60
CA ASP A 32 14.45 67.02 -5.58
C ASP A 32 15.18 65.78 -5.05
N ALA A 33 14.39 64.80 -4.61
CA ALA A 33 14.87 63.45 -4.44
C ALA A 33 15.02 62.85 -5.85
N ASN A 34 16.24 62.98 -6.38
CA ASN A 34 16.71 62.46 -7.66
C ASN A 34 15.96 61.15 -8.02
N PRO A 35 15.17 61.09 -9.11
CA PRO A 35 14.24 59.98 -9.39
C PRO A 35 14.95 58.63 -9.47
N LEU A 36 16.23 58.63 -9.83
CA LEU A 36 17.10 57.47 -9.84
C LEU A 36 17.39 56.93 -8.43
N GLU A 37 17.61 57.80 -7.45
CA GLU A 37 17.81 57.42 -6.05
C GLU A 37 16.51 56.89 -5.44
N ASN A 38 15.36 57.49 -5.78
CA ASN A 38 14.05 56.95 -5.38
C ASN A 38 13.77 55.56 -5.97
N GLN A 39 14.13 55.32 -7.23
CA GLN A 39 14.03 54.00 -7.85
C GLN A 39 14.97 52.98 -7.19
N ARG A 40 16.20 53.40 -6.87
CA ARG A 40 17.18 52.59 -6.15
C ARG A 40 16.69 52.22 -4.76
N LEU A 41 16.19 53.18 -3.99
CA LEU A 41 15.60 52.96 -2.66
C LEU A 41 14.38 52.03 -2.75
N ALA A 42 13.51 52.20 -3.75
CA ALA A 42 12.37 51.31 -3.96
C ALA A 42 12.81 49.86 -4.22
N SER A 43 13.82 49.64 -5.07
CA SER A 43 14.38 48.31 -5.32
C SER A 43 15.02 47.68 -4.08
N GLN A 44 15.70 48.48 -3.25
CA GLN A 44 16.26 48.02 -1.97
C GLN A 44 15.16 47.63 -0.99
N ILE A 45 14.09 48.42 -0.90
CA ILE A 45 12.92 48.11 -0.08
C ILE A 45 12.27 46.80 -0.55
N GLU A 46 12.17 46.57 -1.85
CA GLU A 46 11.62 45.34 -2.40
C GLU A 46 12.50 44.12 -2.11
N SER A 47 13.82 44.25 -2.26
CA SER A 47 14.79 43.22 -1.88
C SER A 47 14.69 42.86 -0.39
N LEU A 48 14.62 43.87 0.48
CA LEU A 48 14.45 43.67 1.93
C LEU A 48 13.11 43.02 2.27
N LYS A 49 12.03 43.40 1.59
CA LYS A 49 10.72 42.74 1.75
C LYS A 49 10.80 41.27 1.39
N PHE A 50 11.53 40.92 0.33
CA PHE A 50 11.74 39.52 -0.06
C PHE A 50 12.57 38.76 0.99
N ALA A 51 13.66 39.36 1.47
CA ALA A 51 14.49 38.79 2.53
C ALA A 51 13.69 38.54 3.81
N ILE A 52 12.83 39.47 4.24
CA ILE A 52 11.97 39.31 5.41
C ILE A 52 10.97 38.17 5.21
N ARG A 53 10.35 38.06 4.03
CA ARG A 53 9.42 36.96 3.72
C ARG A 53 10.14 35.62 3.77
N TYR A 54 11.34 35.54 3.20
CA TYR A 54 12.18 34.34 3.23
C TYR A 54 12.54 33.95 4.66
N LEU A 55 13.06 34.88 5.46
CA LEU A 55 13.43 34.62 6.86
C LEU A 55 12.22 34.20 7.71
N ARG A 56 11.03 34.76 7.45
CA ARG A 56 9.79 34.35 8.13
C ARG A 56 9.37 32.93 7.72
N ALA A 57 9.47 32.59 6.43
CA ALA A 57 9.19 31.25 5.94
C ALA A 57 10.17 30.21 6.52
N GLU A 58 11.46 30.53 6.54
CA GLU A 58 12.50 29.67 7.10
C GLU A 58 12.32 29.47 8.60
N ASN A 59 12.03 30.55 9.35
CA ASN A 59 11.69 30.43 10.77
C ASN A 59 10.44 29.59 11.02
N SER A 60 9.43 29.67 10.15
CA SER A 60 8.26 28.80 10.23
C SER A 60 8.61 27.34 9.91
N HIS A 61 9.50 27.11 8.94
CA HIS A 61 9.96 25.78 8.56
C HIS A 61 10.74 25.12 9.71
N LEU A 62 11.72 25.84 10.28
CA LEU A 62 12.53 25.35 11.39
C LEU A 62 11.69 25.09 12.64
N LYS A 63 10.74 25.97 12.98
CA LYS A 63 9.78 25.73 14.07
C LYS A 63 8.86 24.54 13.82
N GLY A 64 8.46 24.31 12.57
CA GLY A 64 7.63 23.18 12.17
C GLY A 64 8.38 21.86 12.07
N LYS A 65 9.71 21.88 11.88
CA LYS A 65 10.54 20.70 11.66
C LYS A 65 10.44 19.67 12.79
N ASP A 66 10.47 20.13 14.04
CA ASP A 66 10.34 19.23 15.20
C ASP A 66 8.93 18.63 15.30
N ALA A 67 7.89 19.40 14.98
CA ALA A 67 6.52 18.91 14.91
C ALA A 67 6.31 17.90 13.77
N LEU A 68 6.95 18.11 12.61
CA LEU A 68 6.94 17.17 11.50
C LEU A 68 7.77 15.91 11.78
N ASN A 69 8.85 16.01 12.56
CA ASN A 69 9.62 14.84 13.00
C ASN A 69 8.87 14.02 14.06
N ALA A 70 8.04 14.65 14.89
CA ALA A 70 7.19 13.98 15.87
C ALA A 70 6.00 13.23 15.22
N LEU A 71 5.58 13.65 14.03
CA LEU A 71 4.61 12.91 13.22
C LEU A 71 5.30 11.70 12.59
N ASP A 72 5.02 10.49 13.11
CA ASP A 72 5.55 9.25 12.55
C ASP A 72 4.99 9.01 11.14
N TRP A 73 5.73 9.48 10.13
CA TRP A 73 5.40 9.34 8.71
C TRP A 73 5.22 7.88 8.28
N HIS A 74 5.76 6.92 9.04
CA HIS A 74 5.59 5.49 8.75
C HIS A 74 4.18 4.98 9.02
N LEU A 75 3.36 5.72 9.77
CA LEU A 75 1.96 5.38 10.06
C LEU A 75 0.96 5.95 9.07
N GLN A 76 1.40 6.57 7.97
CA GLN A 76 0.47 7.09 6.98
C GLN A 76 -0.42 5.96 6.43
N PRO A 77 -1.76 6.09 6.52
CA PRO A 77 -2.66 5.11 5.92
C PRO A 77 -2.44 5.12 4.41
N LYS A 78 -1.94 4.02 3.86
CA LYS A 78 -1.81 3.85 2.41
C LYS A 78 -3.17 4.08 1.76
N ARG A 79 -3.32 5.22 1.09
CA ARG A 79 -4.52 5.57 0.32
C ARG A 79 -4.65 4.57 -0.82
N ARG A 80 -5.60 3.63 -0.72
CA ARG A 80 -5.90 2.68 -1.80
C ARG A 80 -6.43 3.45 -3.01
N ARG A 81 -5.88 3.19 -4.20
CA ARG A 81 -6.25 3.91 -5.44
C ARG A 81 -7.47 3.24 -6.09
N ALA A 82 -8.67 3.64 -5.67
CA ALA A 82 -9.92 2.95 -6.01
C ALA A 82 -10.32 2.88 -7.50
N LEU A 83 -9.73 3.69 -8.40
CA LEU A 83 -10.19 3.78 -9.80
C LEU A 83 -9.43 2.87 -10.79
N ARG A 84 -8.13 2.60 -10.55
CA ARG A 84 -7.32 1.68 -11.37
C ARG A 84 -7.53 0.21 -10.97
N ASP A 85 -7.95 0.00 -9.72
CA ASP A 85 -8.18 -1.31 -9.14
C ASP A 85 -9.48 -2.00 -9.64
N GLN A 86 -10.40 -1.27 -10.31
CA GLN A 86 -11.68 -1.85 -10.77
C GLN A 86 -11.49 -2.76 -11.99
N SER A 87 -10.83 -2.29 -13.05
CA SER A 87 -10.59 -3.09 -14.26
C SER A 87 -9.62 -4.26 -14.01
N GLU A 88 -8.57 -4.02 -13.22
CA GLU A 88 -7.65 -5.08 -12.76
C GLU A 88 -8.38 -6.08 -11.86
N GLY A 89 -9.27 -5.60 -10.99
CA GLY A 89 -10.11 -6.42 -10.12
C GLY A 89 -11.12 -7.28 -10.88
N GLU A 90 -11.70 -6.77 -11.96
CA GLU A 90 -12.60 -7.53 -12.85
C GLU A 90 -11.85 -8.63 -13.61
N LEU A 91 -10.66 -8.33 -14.14
CA LEU A 91 -9.80 -9.32 -14.78
C LEU A 91 -9.35 -10.40 -13.79
N LEU A 92 -8.98 -10.03 -12.56
CA LEU A 92 -8.64 -10.99 -11.50
C LEU A 92 -9.84 -11.89 -11.16
N LYS A 93 -11.05 -11.32 -11.08
CA LYS A 93 -12.28 -12.09 -10.82
C LYS A 93 -12.57 -13.08 -11.93
N SER A 94 -12.38 -12.70 -13.20
CA SER A 94 -12.61 -13.60 -14.34
C SER A 94 -11.60 -14.75 -14.38
N VAL A 95 -10.31 -14.45 -14.15
CA VAL A 95 -9.26 -15.48 -14.05
C VAL A 95 -9.53 -16.42 -12.86
N ALA A 96 -10.00 -15.87 -11.73
CA ALA A 96 -10.35 -16.67 -10.55
C ALA A 96 -11.58 -17.56 -10.77
N SER A 97 -12.61 -17.08 -11.48
CA SER A 97 -13.78 -17.89 -11.81
C SER A 97 -13.43 -19.00 -12.81
N GLU A 98 -12.60 -18.69 -13.82
CA GLU A 98 -12.04 -19.67 -14.75
C GLU A 98 -11.26 -20.78 -14.01
N ALA A 99 -10.38 -20.40 -13.07
CA ALA A 99 -9.61 -21.34 -12.25
C ALA A 99 -10.51 -22.25 -11.40
N LYS A 100 -11.56 -21.68 -10.79
CA LYS A 100 -12.53 -22.44 -9.99
C LYS A 100 -13.31 -23.45 -10.84
N SER A 101 -13.75 -23.03 -12.01
CA SER A 101 -14.45 -23.91 -12.96
C SER A 101 -13.55 -25.07 -13.39
N LEU A 102 -12.30 -24.76 -13.77
CA LEU A 102 -11.31 -25.77 -14.16
C LEU A 102 -11.02 -26.77 -13.03
N LEU A 103 -10.89 -26.29 -11.79
CA LEU A 103 -10.68 -27.16 -10.62
C LEU A 103 -11.89 -28.08 -10.38
N LYS A 104 -13.11 -27.59 -10.59
CA LYS A 104 -14.33 -28.40 -10.49
C LYS A 104 -14.34 -29.51 -11.56
N ASP A 105 -13.96 -29.18 -12.79
CA ASP A 105 -13.87 -30.14 -13.89
C ASP A 105 -12.81 -31.22 -13.57
N PHE A 106 -11.61 -30.82 -13.13
CA PHE A 106 -10.56 -31.76 -12.72
C PHE A 106 -10.98 -32.67 -11.57
N ARG A 107 -11.66 -32.13 -10.55
CA ARG A 107 -12.19 -32.93 -9.44
C ARG A 107 -13.19 -33.97 -9.93
N THR A 108 -14.06 -33.60 -10.86
CA THR A 108 -15.05 -34.51 -11.42
C THR A 108 -14.37 -35.65 -12.19
N VAL A 109 -13.42 -35.32 -13.06
CA VAL A 109 -12.69 -36.33 -13.85
C VAL A 109 -11.80 -37.22 -12.98
N SER A 110 -11.12 -36.65 -11.99
CA SER A 110 -10.26 -37.40 -11.06
C SER A 110 -11.02 -38.26 -10.05
N ALA A 111 -12.24 -37.87 -9.67
CA ALA A 111 -13.07 -38.65 -8.76
C ALA A 111 -13.75 -39.85 -9.43
N SER A 112 -13.90 -39.84 -10.75
CA SER A 112 -14.53 -40.94 -11.50
C SER A 112 -13.63 -41.46 -12.65
N PRO A 113 -12.46 -42.05 -12.36
CA PRO A 113 -11.66 -42.71 -13.37
C PRO A 113 -12.43 -43.92 -13.93
N ARG A 114 -12.65 -43.96 -15.24
CA ARG A 114 -13.40 -45.04 -15.91
C ARG A 114 -12.43 -46.03 -16.55
N ILE A 115 -12.47 -47.28 -16.11
CA ILE A 115 -11.74 -48.37 -16.75
C ILE A 115 -12.51 -48.84 -17.99
N ILE A 116 -11.80 -49.04 -19.10
CA ILE A 116 -12.39 -49.51 -20.36
C ILE A 116 -12.19 -51.02 -20.45
N ASP A 117 -13.28 -51.72 -20.67
CA ASP A 117 -13.31 -53.18 -20.78
C ASP A 117 -13.02 -53.62 -22.22
N LEU A 118 -11.91 -54.32 -22.42
CA LEU A 118 -11.47 -54.84 -23.73
C LEU A 118 -11.97 -56.26 -24.01
N THR A 119 -12.52 -56.97 -23.01
CA THR A 119 -12.95 -58.37 -23.16
C THR A 119 -14.10 -58.49 -24.16
N LYS A 120 -15.03 -57.55 -24.09
CA LYS A 120 -16.21 -57.46 -24.97
C LYS A 120 -15.86 -57.27 -26.44
N THR A 121 -14.70 -56.71 -26.74
CA THR A 121 -14.21 -56.51 -28.13
C THR A 121 -13.64 -57.79 -28.74
N LEU A 122 -13.12 -58.71 -27.93
CA LEU A 122 -12.54 -59.98 -28.38
C LEU A 122 -13.62 -61.01 -28.75
N GLU A 123 -14.67 -61.12 -27.94
CA GLU A 123 -15.70 -62.16 -28.11
C GLU A 123 -16.66 -61.91 -29.28
N ASN A 124 -16.82 -60.66 -29.73
CA ASN A 124 -17.94 -60.26 -30.60
C ASN A 124 -17.49 -59.37 -31.77
N GLN A 125 -16.36 -59.70 -32.42
CA GLN A 125 -15.79 -58.89 -33.51
C GLN A 125 -16.74 -58.66 -34.70
N LYS A 126 -17.75 -59.52 -34.90
CA LYS A 126 -18.69 -59.45 -36.04
C LYS A 126 -20.08 -58.91 -35.70
N GLN A 127 -20.32 -58.54 -34.44
CA GLN A 127 -21.62 -58.04 -34.02
C GLN A 127 -21.70 -56.52 -34.24
N TRP A 128 -22.75 -56.05 -34.92
CA TRP A 128 -22.99 -54.61 -35.06
C TRP A 128 -23.12 -53.96 -33.67
N ARG A 129 -22.38 -52.87 -33.45
CA ARG A 129 -22.40 -52.12 -32.20
C ARG A 129 -22.38 -50.62 -32.45
N PRO A 130 -23.06 -49.82 -31.60
CA PRO A 130 -22.95 -48.38 -31.66
C PRO A 130 -21.51 -47.92 -31.41
N LEU A 131 -21.03 -46.95 -32.20
CA LEU A 131 -19.69 -46.39 -32.07
C LEU A 131 -19.36 -45.94 -30.64
N LYS A 132 -20.33 -45.35 -29.92
CA LYS A 132 -20.16 -44.91 -28.52
C LYS A 132 -19.84 -46.04 -27.53
N LYS A 133 -20.13 -47.28 -27.90
CA LYS A 133 -19.87 -48.48 -27.09
C LYS A 133 -18.56 -49.18 -27.47
N THR A 134 -17.83 -48.70 -28.47
CA THR A 134 -16.51 -49.27 -28.80
C THR A 134 -15.49 -48.82 -27.77
N SER A 135 -14.60 -49.73 -27.40
CA SER A 135 -13.53 -49.47 -26.41
C SER A 135 -12.60 -48.36 -26.89
N GLU A 136 -12.25 -48.37 -28.17
CA GLU A 136 -11.43 -47.33 -28.80
C GLU A 136 -12.07 -45.93 -28.70
N TYR A 137 -13.36 -45.81 -29.02
CA TYR A 137 -14.07 -44.52 -28.91
C TYR A 137 -14.10 -44.04 -27.46
N GLN A 138 -14.40 -44.93 -26.51
CA GLN A 138 -14.40 -44.58 -25.09
C GLN A 138 -13.02 -44.09 -24.63
N TYR A 139 -11.95 -44.72 -25.11
CA TYR A 139 -10.59 -44.33 -24.81
C TYR A 139 -10.25 -42.95 -25.39
N GLN A 140 -10.56 -42.74 -26.67
CA GLN A 140 -10.33 -41.45 -27.33
C GLN A 140 -11.09 -40.31 -26.64
N VAL A 141 -12.32 -40.55 -26.19
CA VAL A 141 -13.10 -39.57 -25.43
C VAL A 141 -12.45 -39.27 -24.08
N GLN A 142 -11.95 -40.27 -23.36
CA GLN A 142 -11.24 -40.03 -22.10
C GLN A 142 -9.97 -39.21 -22.30
N GLN A 143 -9.19 -39.54 -23.34
CA GLN A 143 -7.97 -38.81 -23.70
C GLN A 143 -8.25 -37.37 -24.10
N SER A 144 -9.28 -37.14 -24.92
CA SER A 144 -9.62 -35.78 -25.36
C SER A 144 -10.06 -34.90 -24.19
N VAL A 145 -10.86 -35.42 -23.25
CA VAL A 145 -11.25 -34.68 -22.05
C VAL A 145 -10.02 -34.26 -21.24
N MET A 146 -9.10 -35.19 -20.97
CA MET A 146 -7.87 -34.89 -20.22
C MET A 146 -6.99 -33.88 -20.95
N TYR A 147 -6.82 -34.07 -22.25
CA TYR A 147 -6.04 -33.18 -23.11
C TYR A 147 -6.60 -31.74 -23.09
N THR A 148 -7.91 -31.58 -23.25
CA THR A 148 -8.55 -30.25 -23.21
C THR A 148 -8.42 -29.59 -21.84
N LEU A 149 -8.55 -30.34 -20.73
CA LEU A 149 -8.34 -29.79 -19.40
C LEU A 149 -6.88 -29.36 -19.17
N GLN A 150 -5.93 -30.15 -19.65
CA GLN A 150 -4.50 -29.80 -19.60
C GLN A 150 -4.20 -28.54 -20.42
N GLN A 151 -4.74 -28.43 -21.64
CA GLN A 151 -4.59 -27.25 -22.48
C GLN A 151 -5.13 -26.00 -21.77
N ARG A 152 -6.37 -26.05 -21.28
CA ARG A 152 -6.99 -24.94 -20.54
C ARG A 152 -6.17 -24.55 -19.29
N SER A 153 -5.60 -25.53 -18.60
CA SER A 153 -4.69 -25.27 -17.46
C SER A 153 -3.44 -24.51 -17.86
N ASN A 154 -2.83 -24.86 -19.01
CA ASN A 154 -1.65 -24.19 -19.51
C ASN A 154 -1.95 -22.76 -19.96
N GLU A 155 -3.08 -22.54 -20.64
CA GLU A 155 -3.56 -21.21 -21.03
C GLU A 155 -3.80 -20.32 -19.79
N LEU A 156 -4.47 -20.85 -18.77
CA LEU A 156 -4.68 -20.14 -17.51
C LEU A 156 -3.36 -19.79 -16.81
N LYS A 157 -2.38 -20.70 -16.82
CA LYS A 157 -1.05 -20.44 -16.27
C LYS A 157 -0.33 -19.31 -17.01
N LEU A 158 -0.50 -19.21 -18.34
CA LEU A 158 0.03 -18.11 -19.13
C LEU A 158 -0.69 -16.79 -18.79
N LYS A 159 -2.02 -16.79 -18.69
CA LYS A 159 -2.81 -15.62 -18.26
C LYS A 159 -2.38 -15.12 -16.87
N LEU A 160 -2.19 -16.03 -15.93
CA LEU A 160 -1.70 -15.71 -14.57
C LEU A 160 -0.28 -15.13 -14.59
N ARG A 161 0.61 -15.66 -15.43
CA ARG A 161 1.97 -15.11 -15.58
C ARG A 161 1.95 -13.70 -16.17
N GLN A 162 1.09 -13.43 -17.14
CA GLN A 162 0.93 -12.09 -17.71
C GLN A 162 0.42 -11.11 -16.66
N LEU A 163 -0.60 -11.52 -15.88
CA LEU A 163 -1.14 -10.71 -14.80
C LEU A 163 -0.10 -10.45 -13.68
N GLY A 164 0.71 -11.45 -13.34
CA GLY A 164 1.80 -11.30 -12.37
C GLY A 164 2.94 -10.38 -12.84
N LYS A 165 3.24 -10.36 -14.14
CA LYS A 165 4.27 -9.46 -14.72
C LYS A 165 3.81 -8.00 -14.80
N ASN A 166 2.53 -7.75 -15.02
CA ASN A 166 1.96 -6.40 -15.06
C ASN A 166 1.91 -5.74 -13.66
N ASN A 167 2.02 -6.55 -12.59
CA ASN A 167 2.09 -6.12 -11.19
C ASN A 167 3.54 -5.92 -10.70
N LEU A 168 4.45 -5.41 -11.55
CA LEU A 168 5.86 -5.21 -11.20
C LEU A 168 6.11 -4.04 -10.22
N HIS A 169 5.39 -4.01 -9.10
CA HIS A 169 6.03 -3.64 -7.83
C HIS A 169 6.75 -4.89 -7.33
N LYS A 170 8.02 -5.04 -7.76
CA LYS A 170 9.05 -5.99 -7.29
C LYS A 170 8.58 -7.43 -7.03
N PRO A 171 9.04 -8.43 -7.81
CA PRO A 171 9.02 -9.79 -7.30
C PRO A 171 9.96 -9.82 -6.08
N LEU A 172 9.41 -9.82 -4.86
CA LEU A 172 10.13 -10.43 -3.75
C LEU A 172 10.36 -11.87 -4.21
N LYS A 173 11.60 -12.18 -4.59
CA LYS A 173 12.12 -13.54 -4.63
C LYS A 173 12.10 -14.08 -3.20
N ASN A 174 10.92 -14.31 -2.66
CA ASN A 174 10.73 -15.22 -1.56
C ASN A 174 10.12 -16.44 -2.22
N ASP A 175 10.99 -17.41 -2.49
CA ASP A 175 10.59 -18.78 -2.72
C ASP A 175 9.47 -19.15 -1.73
N GLY A 176 8.55 -19.99 -2.17
CA GLY A 176 7.33 -20.41 -1.47
C GLY A 176 7.50 -21.09 -0.11
N ASN A 177 8.61 -20.86 0.59
CA ASN A 177 8.64 -20.95 2.04
C ASN A 177 7.77 -19.82 2.59
N VAL A 178 6.54 -20.17 2.94
CA VAL A 178 5.83 -19.54 4.04
C VAL A 178 6.84 -19.38 5.17
N ILE A 179 7.36 -18.17 5.37
CA ILE A 179 8.28 -17.86 6.47
C ILE A 179 7.43 -18.06 7.72
N LYS A 180 7.47 -19.28 8.26
CA LYS A 180 6.95 -19.56 9.58
C LYS A 180 7.70 -18.60 10.49
N PRO A 181 7.00 -17.77 11.28
CA PRO A 181 7.68 -16.85 12.17
C PRO A 181 8.57 -17.68 13.10
N SER A 182 9.89 -17.52 12.95
CA SER A 182 10.86 -18.18 13.82
C SER A 182 10.74 -17.57 15.21
N ILE A 183 10.67 -18.41 16.24
CA ILE A 183 10.58 -17.95 17.63
C ILE A 183 11.93 -17.35 17.98
N VAL A 184 11.97 -16.03 18.19
CA VAL A 184 13.19 -15.27 18.51
C VAL A 184 13.61 -15.49 19.97
N GLY A 185 12.66 -15.68 20.88
CA GLY A 185 12.95 -15.90 22.30
C GLY A 185 11.69 -16.17 23.13
N ARG A 186 11.87 -16.51 24.41
CA ARG A 186 10.78 -16.71 25.38
C ARG A 186 11.07 -15.91 26.63
N ILE A 187 10.11 -15.08 27.04
CA ILE A 187 10.17 -14.30 28.26
C ILE A 187 9.26 -14.99 29.28
N ARG A 188 9.80 -15.32 30.46
CA ARG A 188 9.03 -15.88 31.57
C ARG A 188 8.83 -14.78 32.60
N LEU A 189 7.57 -14.47 32.88
CA LEU A 189 7.20 -13.53 33.94
C LEU A 189 6.73 -14.32 35.16
N PRO A 190 7.11 -13.93 36.38
CA PRO A 190 6.58 -14.54 37.59
C PRO A 190 5.06 -14.39 37.62
N VAL A 191 4.34 -15.51 37.72
CA VAL A 191 2.89 -15.49 37.89
C VAL A 191 2.64 -15.37 39.39
N LEU A 192 2.25 -14.18 39.86
CA LEU A 192 1.77 -14.00 41.22
C LEU A 192 0.40 -14.69 41.32
N ASN A 193 0.28 -15.62 42.26
CA ASN A 193 -0.86 -16.51 42.47
C ASN A 193 -2.21 -15.79 42.33
N SER A 194 -2.85 -15.97 41.17
CA SER A 194 -4.26 -15.65 40.99
C SER A 194 -5.07 -16.86 41.46
N ASN A 195 -5.56 -16.82 42.70
CA ASN A 195 -6.67 -17.66 43.16
C ASN A 195 -8.01 -17.28 42.46
N THR A 196 -7.95 -16.58 41.33
CA THR A 196 -9.11 -16.30 40.49
C THR A 196 -8.98 -17.07 39.19
N VAL A 197 -10.05 -17.76 38.83
CA VAL A 197 -10.23 -18.51 37.59
C VAL A 197 -10.17 -17.51 36.42
N SER A 198 -8.96 -17.13 36.00
CA SER A 198 -8.78 -16.25 34.85
C SER A 198 -8.79 -17.10 33.59
N SER A 199 -9.82 -16.91 32.76
CA SER A 199 -10.04 -17.57 31.46
C SER A 199 -9.04 -17.17 30.36
N HIS A 200 -7.92 -16.54 30.71
CA HIS A 200 -6.92 -16.08 29.77
C HIS A 200 -5.77 -17.08 29.60
N PRO A 201 -5.30 -17.29 28.35
CA PRO A 201 -4.24 -18.26 28.08
C PRO A 201 -2.93 -17.82 28.74
N LEU A 202 -2.31 -18.71 29.52
CA LEU A 202 -1.01 -18.52 30.20
C LEU A 202 0.17 -18.23 29.25
N SER A 203 -0.04 -18.29 27.94
CA SER A 203 1.00 -18.08 26.93
C SER A 203 0.52 -17.11 25.84
N HIS A 204 1.27 -16.05 25.61
CA HIS A 204 1.05 -15.10 24.53
C HIS A 204 2.19 -15.16 23.50
N ASN A 205 1.83 -15.19 22.22
CA ASN A 205 2.79 -15.13 21.11
C ASN A 205 2.74 -13.74 20.49
N ILE A 206 3.81 -12.95 20.67
CA ILE A 206 3.92 -11.59 20.13
C ILE A 206 4.73 -11.65 18.84
N LYS A 207 4.18 -11.15 17.74
CA LYS A 207 4.88 -11.05 16.45
C LYS A 207 5.56 -9.69 16.35
N LEU A 208 6.89 -9.70 16.34
CA LEU A 208 7.70 -8.50 16.10
C LEU A 208 7.75 -8.22 14.61
N LYS A 209 7.35 -7.01 14.20
CA LYS A 209 7.36 -6.59 12.79
C LYS A 209 8.68 -5.94 12.42
N ASN A 210 9.28 -5.19 13.36
CA ASN A 210 10.52 -4.46 13.16
C ASN A 210 11.60 -4.97 14.13
N PRO A 211 12.87 -5.00 13.71
CA PRO A 211 13.99 -5.37 14.60
C PRO A 211 14.15 -4.36 15.75
N SER A 212 13.74 -3.11 15.55
CA SER A 212 13.75 -2.09 16.61
C SER A 212 12.82 -2.41 17.78
N ASP A 213 11.75 -3.18 17.55
CA ASP A 213 10.85 -3.61 18.63
C ASP A 213 11.53 -4.66 19.51
N PHE A 214 12.39 -5.51 18.93
CA PHE A 214 13.20 -6.46 19.69
C PHE A 214 14.21 -5.73 20.58
N GLU A 215 14.93 -4.75 20.04
CA GLU A 215 15.90 -3.97 20.82
C GLU A 215 15.24 -3.24 22.00
N LYS A 216 14.06 -2.64 21.79
CA LYS A 216 13.28 -2.01 22.87
C LYS A 216 12.94 -2.99 23.99
N ILE A 217 12.53 -4.21 23.63
CA ILE A 217 12.23 -5.26 24.63
C ILE A 217 13.52 -5.68 25.33
N HIS A 218 14.61 -5.87 24.58
CA HIS A 218 15.90 -6.27 25.14
C HIS A 218 16.44 -5.25 26.16
N THR A 219 16.33 -3.95 25.88
CA THR A 219 16.73 -2.89 26.82
C THR A 219 15.97 -2.94 28.15
N ILE A 220 14.70 -3.37 28.17
CA ILE A 220 13.92 -3.47 29.41
C ILE A 220 14.48 -4.55 30.35
N PHE A 221 15.07 -5.63 29.80
CA PHE A 221 15.51 -6.78 30.58
C PHE A 221 17.02 -6.82 30.85
N VAL A 222 17.84 -6.06 30.12
CA VAL A 222 19.31 -6.18 30.12
C VAL A 222 20.01 -4.92 30.67
N ASN A 223 19.28 -3.98 31.25
CA ASN A 223 19.87 -2.83 31.95
C ASN A 223 20.35 -3.20 33.36
#